data_AF-M3EKG6-F1
#
_entry.id   AF-M3EKG6-F1
#
_cell.length_a   1.000
_cell.length_b   1.000
_cell.length_c   1.000
_cell.angle_alpha   90.00
_cell.angle_beta   90.00
_cell.angle_gamma   90.00
#
_symmetry.space_group_name_H-M   'P 1'
#
loop_
_entity.id
_entity.type
_entity.pdbx_description
1 polymer ?
#
loop_
_entity_poly.entity_id
_entity_poly.type
_entity_poly.pdbx_seq_one_letter_code
_entity_poly.pdbx_strand_id
1 'polypeptide(L)'
;MTYHPMSRVRRTALAAAAAGLLALTTACATGPTTRKEVCDKYDDLGGRLMGIGGVIGNPVFWAAGDLADLAERYEGPEDLSADAERLDEISDADETDTTQLSTATQNIAALCGHPLGMGQTTP
;
A
#
# COMPACT_ATOMS: atom_id res chain seq x y z
N MET A 1 -38.59 -51.43 -16.16
CA MET A 1 -37.35 -51.48 -16.95
C MET A 1 -36.61 -50.18 -16.73
N THR A 2 -35.32 -50.06 -16.46
CA THR A 2 -34.24 -50.89 -15.89
C THR A 2 -33.11 -49.89 -15.59
N TYR A 3 -32.23 -50.21 -14.65
CA TYR A 3 -31.34 -49.32 -13.92
C TYR A 3 -30.04 -48.80 -14.61
N HIS A 4 -29.51 -47.71 -14.02
CA HIS A 4 -28.09 -47.33 -13.77
C HIS A 4 -27.24 -46.68 -14.89
N PRO A 5 -26.14 -45.95 -14.57
CA PRO A 5 -25.61 -45.56 -13.24
C PRO A 5 -25.27 -44.06 -13.06
N MET A 6 -25.19 -43.67 -11.78
CA MET A 6 -24.42 -42.50 -11.33
C MET A 6 -22.95 -42.68 -11.69
N SER A 7 -22.37 -41.69 -12.37
CA SER A 7 -20.91 -41.56 -12.52
C SER A 7 -20.46 -40.31 -11.78
N ARG A 8 -20.13 -40.47 -10.50
CA ARG A 8 -19.32 -39.50 -9.74
C ARG A 8 -17.97 -39.37 -10.43
N VAL A 9 -17.74 -38.26 -11.11
CA VAL A 9 -16.39 -37.83 -11.48
C VAL A 9 -16.01 -36.68 -10.56
N ARG A 10 -15.36 -37.03 -9.46
CA ARG A 10 -14.52 -36.11 -8.69
C ARG A 10 -13.34 -35.69 -9.57
N ARG A 11 -13.23 -34.40 -9.88
CA ARG A 11 -11.99 -33.73 -10.29
C ARG A 11 -12.00 -32.36 -9.60
N THR A 12 -11.53 -32.29 -8.35
CA THR A 12 -10.22 -31.72 -7.99
C THR A 12 -9.91 -30.41 -8.70
N ALA A 13 -10.07 -29.32 -7.92
CA ALA A 13 -9.30 -28.09 -7.87
C ALA A 13 -8.59 -27.61 -9.14
N LEU A 14 -8.95 -26.39 -9.55
CA LEU A 14 -8.00 -25.40 -10.04
C LEU A 14 -8.41 -24.07 -9.43
N ALA A 15 -7.65 -23.64 -8.43
CA ALA A 15 -7.62 -22.27 -7.97
C ALA A 15 -7.18 -21.40 -9.16
N ALA A 16 -8.11 -20.63 -9.70
CA ALA A 16 -7.77 -19.49 -10.54
C ALA A 16 -7.74 -18.28 -9.61
N ALA A 17 -6.55 -17.98 -9.10
CA ALA A 17 -6.24 -16.67 -8.58
C ALA A 17 -6.48 -15.68 -9.72
N ALA A 18 -7.60 -14.97 -9.68
CA ALA A 18 -7.82 -13.83 -10.55
C ALA A 18 -6.96 -12.69 -10.01
N ALA A 19 -5.67 -12.73 -10.39
CA ALA A 19 -4.87 -11.53 -10.52
C ALA A 19 -5.50 -10.68 -11.61
N GLY A 20 -5.85 -9.44 -11.27
CA GLY A 20 -6.32 -8.47 -12.25
C GLY A 20 -7.39 -7.57 -11.71
N LEU A 21 -6.98 -6.42 -11.19
CA LEU A 21 -7.35 -5.11 -11.74
C LEU A 21 -6.55 -4.05 -11.00
N LEU A 22 -5.44 -3.64 -11.63
CA LEU A 22 -4.87 -2.31 -11.48
C LEU A 22 -5.94 -1.31 -11.91
N ALA A 23 -6.85 -0.98 -11.00
CA ALA A 23 -7.70 0.18 -11.14
C ALA A 23 -6.84 1.41 -10.79
N LEU A 24 -6.08 1.90 -11.77
CA LEU A 24 -5.63 3.29 -11.83
C LEU A 24 -6.86 4.18 -12.03
N THR A 25 -7.74 4.21 -11.03
CA THR A 25 -8.73 5.26 -10.92
C THR A 25 -8.09 6.33 -10.05
N THR A 26 -7.65 7.42 -10.68
CA THR A 26 -7.51 8.73 -10.03
C THR A 26 -8.92 9.25 -9.67
N ALA A 27 -9.71 8.41 -9.00
CA ALA A 27 -11.00 8.77 -8.48
C ALA A 27 -10.72 9.63 -7.26
N CYS A 28 -11.45 10.74 -7.15
CA CYS A 28 -11.69 11.40 -5.88
C CYS A 28 -12.13 10.32 -4.88
N ALA A 29 -11.17 9.76 -4.14
CA ALA A 29 -11.43 8.72 -3.18
C ALA A 29 -11.88 9.47 -1.92
N THR A 30 -13.17 9.73 -1.82
CA THR A 30 -13.77 10.52 -0.74
C THR A 30 -14.30 9.63 0.41
N GLY A 31 -13.88 8.37 0.45
CA GLY A 31 -14.32 7.39 1.44
C GLY A 31 -13.18 6.93 2.35
N PRO A 32 -13.51 6.29 3.49
CA PRO A 32 -12.52 5.76 4.41
C PRO A 32 -11.65 4.70 3.73
N THR A 33 -10.38 4.66 4.11
CA THR A 33 -9.41 3.68 3.59
C THR A 33 -9.21 2.52 4.56
N THR A 34 -8.65 1.42 4.06
CA THR A 34 -8.30 0.25 4.86
C THR A 34 -6.82 0.20 5.22
N ARG A 35 -6.48 -0.54 6.28
CA ARG A 35 -5.08 -0.83 6.64
C ARG A 35 -4.28 -1.40 5.47
N LYS A 36 -4.90 -2.26 4.66
CA LYS A 36 -4.25 -2.89 3.50
C LYS A 36 -3.83 -1.84 2.47
N GLU A 37 -4.71 -0.90 2.15
CA GLU A 37 -4.41 0.15 1.16
C GLU A 37 -3.32 1.11 1.65
N VAL A 38 -3.34 1.48 2.93
CA VAL A 38 -2.26 2.27 3.54
C VAL A 38 -0.92 1.53 3.43
N CYS A 39 -0.88 0.25 3.80
CA CYS A 39 0.36 -0.52 3.77
C CYS A 39 0.86 -0.83 2.35
N ASP A 40 -0.03 -1.09 1.40
CA ASP A 40 0.36 -1.28 -0.01
C ASP A 40 1.01 -0.01 -0.57
N LYS A 41 0.50 1.18 -0.23
CA LYS A 41 1.08 2.46 -0.66
C LYS A 41 2.35 2.83 0.08
N TYR A 42 2.43 2.47 1.36
CA TYR A 42 3.66 2.57 2.12
C TYR A 42 4.79 1.70 1.52
N ASP A 43 4.46 0.48 1.10
CA ASP A 43 5.37 -0.41 0.38
C ASP A 43 5.80 0.18 -0.98
N ASP A 44 4.88 0.79 -1.74
CA ASP A 44 5.20 1.48 -3.01
C ASP A 44 6.16 2.66 -2.79
N LEU A 45 5.93 3.48 -1.76
CA LEU A 45 6.84 4.55 -1.36
C LEU A 45 8.23 3.99 -1.02
N GLY A 46 8.28 2.91 -0.24
CA GLY A 46 9.53 2.23 0.11
C GLY A 46 10.27 1.67 -1.11
N GLY A 47 9.56 1.06 -2.06
CA GLY A 47 10.13 0.54 -3.30
C GLY A 47 10.75 1.64 -4.17
N ARG A 48 10.15 2.83 -4.19
CA ARG A 48 10.67 3.99 -4.92
C ARG A 48 11.96 4.54 -4.32
N LEU A 49 12.15 4.43 -3.01
CA LEU A 49 13.41 4.80 -2.36
C LEU A 49 14.56 3.86 -2.69
N MET A 50 14.28 2.59 -2.94
CA MET A 50 15.28 1.60 -3.35
C MET A 50 15.57 1.63 -4.86
N GLY A 51 14.70 2.27 -5.66
CA GLY A 51 14.85 2.43 -7.09
C GLY A 51 15.75 3.60 -7.50
N ILE A 52 16.56 3.39 -8.55
CA ILE A 52 17.32 4.40 -9.30
C ILE A 52 18.21 5.33 -8.44
N GLY A 53 19.38 4.82 -8.03
CA GLY A 53 20.59 5.63 -7.86
C GLY A 53 20.64 6.62 -6.69
N GLY A 54 19.72 6.53 -5.72
CA GLY A 54 19.74 7.36 -4.50
C GLY A 54 19.25 8.80 -4.71
N VAL A 55 18.67 9.12 -5.86
CA VAL A 55 18.08 10.43 -6.12
C VAL A 55 16.61 10.39 -5.73
N ILE A 56 16.29 10.97 -4.57
CA ILE A 56 14.91 11.27 -4.21
C ILE A 56 14.45 12.44 -5.08
N GLY A 57 13.30 12.29 -5.71
CA GLY A 57 12.74 13.32 -6.59
C GLY A 57 11.25 13.14 -6.77
N ASN A 58 10.68 13.79 -7.78
CA ASN A 58 9.23 13.82 -8.03
C ASN A 58 8.48 12.51 -7.76
N PRO A 59 8.93 11.33 -8.23
CA PRO A 59 8.20 10.08 -7.97
C PRO A 59 7.99 9.75 -6.48
N VAL A 60 8.89 10.18 -5.61
CA VAL A 60 8.81 10.01 -4.15
C VAL A 60 7.87 11.05 -3.54
N PHE A 61 7.98 12.32 -3.96
CA PHE A 61 7.08 13.39 -3.50
C PHE A 61 5.62 13.08 -3.84
N TRP A 62 5.34 12.65 -5.08
CA TRP A 62 4.00 12.20 -5.49
C TRP A 62 3.52 11.00 -4.67
N ALA A 63 4.40 10.04 -4.37
CA ALA A 63 4.03 8.89 -3.57
C ALA A 63 3.81 9.24 -2.09
N ALA A 64 4.50 10.25 -1.56
CA ALA A 64 4.27 10.79 -0.23
C ALA A 64 2.87 11.42 -0.14
N GLY A 65 2.48 12.25 -1.12
CA GLY A 65 1.14 12.83 -1.19
C GLY A 65 0.03 11.77 -1.30
N ASP A 66 0.19 10.78 -2.18
CA ASP A 66 -0.73 9.65 -2.28
C ASP A 66 -0.91 8.89 -0.94
N LEU A 67 0.17 8.77 -0.16
CA LEU A 67 0.15 8.12 1.14
C LEU A 67 -0.47 9.02 2.22
N ALA A 68 -0.22 10.33 2.18
CA ALA A 68 -0.84 11.32 3.05
C ALA A 68 -2.37 11.27 2.93
N ASP A 69 -2.89 11.29 1.71
CA ASP A 69 -4.32 11.21 1.40
C ASP A 69 -4.99 9.94 1.95
N LEU A 70 -4.25 8.83 2.01
CA LEU A 70 -4.76 7.58 2.59
C LEU A 70 -4.66 7.59 4.11
N ALA A 71 -3.54 8.05 4.65
CA ALA A 71 -3.34 8.16 6.09
C ALA A 71 -4.40 9.06 6.74
N GLU A 72 -4.77 10.18 6.11
CA GLU A 72 -5.83 11.07 6.58
C GLU A 72 -7.21 10.40 6.60
N ARG A 73 -7.49 9.51 5.64
CA ARG A 73 -8.77 8.81 5.52
C ARG A 73 -8.83 7.48 6.27
N TYR A 74 -7.79 7.13 7.04
CA TYR A 74 -7.75 5.88 7.78
C TYR A 74 -8.61 5.97 9.04
N GLU A 75 -9.64 5.12 9.15
CA GLU A 75 -10.56 5.09 10.31
C GLU A 75 -10.21 3.98 11.32
N GLY A 76 -9.00 3.45 11.29
CA GLY A 76 -8.57 2.43 12.25
C GLY A 76 -8.27 3.00 13.65
N PRO A 77 -7.91 2.12 14.60
CA PRO A 77 -7.61 2.53 15.97
C PRO A 77 -6.31 3.34 16.11
N GLU A 78 -5.38 3.22 15.15
CA GLU A 78 -4.15 4.00 15.10
C GLU A 78 -4.41 5.39 14.49
N ASP A 79 -3.92 6.44 15.15
CA ASP A 79 -3.97 7.80 14.62
C ASP A 79 -2.80 8.03 13.65
N LEU A 80 -3.13 8.21 12.37
CA LEU A 80 -2.16 8.48 11.31
C LEU A 80 -2.17 9.95 10.87
N SER A 81 -2.97 10.82 11.49
CA SER A 81 -3.13 12.22 11.05
C SER A 81 -1.81 13.00 11.06
N ALA A 82 -1.00 12.81 12.10
CA ALA A 82 0.32 13.45 12.19
C ALA A 82 1.33 12.92 11.16
N ASP A 83 1.17 11.67 10.70
CA ASP A 83 2.00 11.14 9.61
C ASP A 83 1.51 11.68 8.27
N ALA A 84 0.19 11.79 8.09
CA ALA A 84 -0.43 12.39 6.91
C ALA A 84 0.05 13.83 6.69
N GLU A 85 0.00 14.67 7.73
CA GLU A 85 0.44 16.08 7.66
C GLU A 85 1.91 16.20 7.24
N ARG A 86 2.81 15.40 7.81
CA ARG A 86 4.24 15.43 7.45
C ARG A 86 4.50 14.90 6.04
N LEU A 87 3.73 13.92 5.61
CA LEU A 87 3.84 13.38 4.25
C LEU A 87 3.34 14.38 3.21
N ASP A 88 2.27 15.12 3.53
CA ASP A 88 1.75 16.23 2.72
C ASP A 88 2.81 17.33 2.59
N GLU A 89 3.42 17.76 3.70
CA GLU A 89 4.54 18.71 3.71
C GLU A 89 5.73 18.24 2.84
N ILE A 90 6.09 16.96 2.92
CA ILE A 90 7.15 16.40 2.07
C ILE A 90 6.73 16.40 0.60
N SER A 91 5.46 16.14 0.29
CA SER A 91 4.97 16.08 -1.08
C SER A 91 5.08 17.43 -1.80
N ASP A 92 4.96 18.53 -1.06
CA ASP A 92 5.08 19.91 -1.54
C ASP A 92 6.53 20.45 -1.47
N ALA A 93 7.48 19.70 -0.91
CA ALA A 93 8.86 20.15 -0.74
C ALA A 93 9.70 20.03 -2.02
N ASP A 94 10.70 20.89 -2.14
CA ASP A 94 11.70 20.83 -3.23
C ASP A 94 12.76 19.72 -2.99
N GLU A 95 12.98 19.36 -1.72
CA GLU A 95 13.96 18.35 -1.29
C GLU A 95 13.47 17.58 -0.07
N THR A 96 13.88 16.31 0.04
CA THR A 96 13.69 15.49 1.23
C THR A 96 14.76 14.39 1.29
N ASP A 97 14.81 13.66 2.39
CA ASP A 97 15.74 12.56 2.61
C ASP A 97 15.05 11.35 3.26
N THR A 98 15.75 10.20 3.27
CA THR A 98 15.20 8.95 3.83
C THR A 98 14.89 9.04 5.32
N THR A 99 15.60 9.89 6.07
CA THR A 99 15.37 10.09 7.51
C THR A 99 14.09 10.89 7.74
N GLN A 100 13.88 11.95 6.95
CA GLN A 100 12.63 12.71 6.98
C GLN A 100 11.44 11.83 6.62
N LEU A 101 11.53 11.07 5.53
CA LEU A 101 10.47 10.13 5.13
C LEU A 101 10.22 9.03 6.17
N SER A 102 11.28 8.47 6.77
CA SER A 102 11.13 7.47 7.83
C SER A 102 10.50 8.05 9.09
N THR A 103 10.72 9.34 9.38
CA THR A 103 10.12 10.02 10.52
C THR A 103 8.66 10.38 10.25
N ALA A 104 8.38 10.87 9.04
CA ALA A 104 7.03 11.21 8.60
C ALA A 104 6.09 9.99 8.55
N THR A 105 6.64 8.78 8.46
CA THR A 105 5.88 7.52 8.36
C THR A 105 5.95 6.64 9.60
N GLN A 106 6.33 7.17 10.77
CA GLN A 106 6.62 6.35 11.95
C GLN A 106 5.42 5.54 12.45
N ASN A 107 4.22 6.13 12.49
CA ASN A 107 3.01 5.43 12.91
C ASN A 107 2.50 4.49 11.81
N ILE A 108 2.66 4.87 10.53
CA ILE A 108 2.37 3.99 9.39
C ILE A 108 3.28 2.75 9.42
N ALA A 109 4.57 2.92 9.75
CA ALA A 109 5.51 1.81 9.91
C ALA A 109 5.08 0.86 11.04
N ALA A 110 4.61 1.41 12.16
CA ALA A 110 4.07 0.62 13.26
C ALA A 110 2.79 -0.14 12.86
N LEU A 111 1.91 0.51 12.08
CA LEU A 111 0.71 -0.11 11.53
C LEU A 111 1.05 -1.25 10.55
N CYS A 112 2.05 -1.08 9.69
CA CYS A 112 2.40 -2.06 8.65
C CYS A 112 3.38 -3.13 9.14
N GLY A 113 4.05 -2.89 10.27
CA GLY A 113 4.92 -3.87 10.94
C GLY A 113 6.33 -3.96 10.37
N HIS A 114 6.75 -2.97 9.57
CA HIS A 114 8.09 -2.89 9.00
C HIS A 114 8.47 -1.43 8.71
N PRO A 115 9.77 -1.09 8.68
CA PRO A 115 10.23 0.24 8.32
C PRO A 115 10.21 0.46 6.80
N LEU A 116 10.33 1.73 6.42
CA LEU A 116 10.21 2.18 5.05
C LEU A 116 11.36 1.60 4.20
N GLY A 117 11.03 1.16 2.98
CA GLY A 117 11.99 0.54 2.07
C GLY A 117 12.29 -0.93 2.37
N MET A 118 12.05 -1.42 3.59
CA MET A 118 12.07 -2.86 3.84
C MET A 118 10.68 -3.41 3.55
N GLY A 119 10.39 -3.70 2.28
CA GLY A 119 9.14 -4.37 1.91
C GLY A 119 8.94 -5.65 2.72
N GLN A 120 7.68 -6.07 2.94
CA GLN A 120 7.30 -7.19 3.80
C GLN A 120 8.30 -8.36 3.77
N THR A 121 9.22 -8.38 4.74
CA THR A 121 10.09 -9.53 4.99
C THR A 121 9.27 -10.54 5.76
N THR A 122 8.33 -11.20 5.09
CA THR A 122 7.75 -12.43 5.63
C THR A 122 8.65 -13.60 5.22
N PRO A 123 9.05 -14.49 6.16
CA PRO A 123 9.86 -15.67 5.87
C PRO A 123 9.15 -16.70 4.99
#